data_AF-A0AAD7UPI2-F1
#
_entry.id   AF-A0AAD7UPI2-F1
#
_cell.length_a   1.000
_cell.length_b   1.000
_cell.length_c   1.000
_cell.angle_alpha   90.00
_cell.angle_beta   90.00
_cell.angle_gamma   90.00
#
_symmetry.space_group_name_H-M   'P 1'
#
loop_
_entity.id
_entity.type
_entity.pdbx_description
1 polymer ?
#
loop_
_entity_poly.entity_id
_entity_poly.type
_entity_poly.pdbx_seq_one_letter_code
_entity_poly.pdbx_strand_id
1 'polypeptide(L)'
;MNRPMFQTGHEDVLLANAETADEKEGLIAELKERASHAFKRKEMPLCEALYSKGIAVSSEKDNILFGNRSAVRLAMGNASGAVEDAERAVALDPTYAKGFYRLGHALQKAEKFTEAIAAFEKGKKLEPENGVWEKAVSKCRAAEAAWTPPKIEEAKPETYEISARLKAALPTRKQPNDMRGYKIDSQGRKTTYFNHELDPETKELIGDIAPKKVDDDGEVANRGEGSAWNYSGTFEETNHTTYAKSWFQNRVPFEVEGVKITKIDVKGDASVALARGKKKHLVDFSFQVDWELRGEGVEAAEAAAKGTATFPDVTGDGLLDGDPLEVSISVDQHTPPHLRPLIESNVKSESHGLRPAILDLARRFFDDFKQDK
;
A
#
# COMPACT_ATOMS: atom_id res chain seq x y z
N MET A 1 22.95 -16.43 -24.66
CA MET A 1 23.83 -16.21 -23.50
C MET A 1 23.39 -14.94 -22.79
N ASN A 2 22.55 -15.09 -21.77
CA ASN A 2 22.07 -13.99 -20.95
C ASN A 2 23.17 -13.70 -19.91
N ARG A 3 23.96 -12.64 -20.11
CA ARG A 3 24.91 -12.19 -19.08
C ARG A 3 24.11 -11.45 -18.00
N PRO A 4 24.25 -11.79 -16.72
CA PRO A 4 23.59 -11.05 -15.64
C PRO A 4 24.01 -9.58 -15.70
N MET A 5 23.06 -8.67 -15.51
CA MET A 5 23.18 -7.22 -15.75
C MET A 5 24.17 -6.49 -14.80
N PHE A 6 24.88 -7.22 -13.94
CA PHE A 6 25.78 -6.69 -12.93
C PHE A 6 27.10 -7.47 -12.86
N GLN A 7 27.71 -7.86 -13.98
CA GLN A 7 29.15 -8.14 -13.95
C GLN A 7 29.92 -6.81 -13.98
N THR A 8 29.84 -6.05 -12.90
CA THR A 8 30.52 -4.76 -12.75
C THR A 8 31.30 -4.77 -11.45
N GLY A 9 32.55 -4.28 -11.46
CA GLY A 9 33.48 -4.29 -10.32
C GLY A 9 33.11 -3.37 -9.16
N HIS A 10 31.81 -3.32 -8.83
CA HIS A 10 31.21 -2.53 -7.76
C HIS A 10 30.33 -3.38 -6.83
N GLU A 11 30.26 -4.70 -7.03
CA GLU A 11 29.55 -5.62 -6.12
C GLU A 11 30.08 -5.54 -4.68
N ASP A 12 31.39 -5.35 -4.53
CA ASP A 12 32.07 -5.15 -3.25
C ASP A 12 31.44 -4.02 -2.42
N VAL A 13 31.22 -2.85 -3.01
CA VAL A 13 30.64 -1.69 -2.30
C VAL A 13 29.12 -1.72 -2.21
N LEU A 14 28.45 -2.35 -3.18
CA LEU A 14 26.99 -2.47 -3.16
C LEU A 14 26.51 -3.50 -2.12
N LEU A 15 27.28 -4.57 -1.93
CA LEU A 15 26.99 -5.62 -0.95
C LEU A 15 27.69 -5.42 0.40
N ALA A 16 28.61 -4.45 0.51
CA ALA A 16 29.25 -4.10 1.77
C ALA A 16 28.21 -3.74 2.85
N ASN A 17 28.43 -4.30 4.04
CA ASN A 17 27.72 -3.96 5.27
C ASN A 17 28.73 -3.29 6.20
N ALA A 18 28.50 -2.02 6.50
CA ALA A 18 29.29 -1.25 7.45
C ALA A 18 28.50 -1.13 8.76
N GLU A 19 29.09 -1.58 9.87
CA GLU A 19 28.42 -1.60 11.17
C GLU A 19 28.78 -0.37 11.99
N THR A 20 30.06 0.02 11.98
CA THR A 20 30.56 1.18 12.72
C THR A 20 30.38 2.50 11.96
N ALA A 21 30.39 3.63 12.67
CA ALA A 21 30.23 4.94 12.05
C ALA A 21 31.38 5.28 11.08
N ASP A 22 32.62 4.96 11.44
CA ASP A 22 33.81 5.22 10.63
C ASP A 22 33.81 4.39 9.34
N GLU A 23 33.41 3.11 9.42
CA GLU A 23 33.25 2.27 8.23
C GLU A 23 32.13 2.77 7.31
N LYS A 24 31.02 3.27 7.89
CA LYS A 24 29.93 3.86 7.10
C LYS A 24 30.40 5.10 6.36
N GLU A 25 31.16 5.97 7.02
CA GLU A 25 31.70 7.19 6.40
C GLU A 25 32.69 6.85 5.28
N GLY A 26 33.59 5.89 5.50
CA GLY A 26 34.51 5.40 4.46
C GLY A 26 33.77 4.80 3.26
N LEU A 27 32.77 3.96 3.51
CA LEU A 27 31.94 3.36 2.46
C LEU A 27 31.14 4.41 1.67
N ILE A 28 30.59 5.43 2.36
CA ILE A 28 29.89 6.54 1.69
C ILE A 28 30.83 7.31 0.78
N ALA A 29 32.06 7.61 1.22
CA ALA A 29 33.04 8.32 0.42
C ALA A 29 33.39 7.52 -0.86
N GLU A 30 33.62 6.21 -0.71
CA GLU A 30 33.92 5.32 -1.83
C GLU A 30 32.73 5.20 -2.80
N LEU A 31 31.51 5.06 -2.29
CA LEU A 31 30.29 5.03 -3.10
C LEU A 31 30.12 6.32 -3.90
N LYS A 32 30.39 7.50 -3.30
CA LYS A 32 30.34 8.79 -4.00
C LYS A 32 31.36 8.88 -5.13
N GLU A 33 32.58 8.42 -4.89
CA GLU A 33 33.66 8.44 -5.88
C GLU A 33 33.33 7.53 -7.07
N ARG A 34 32.95 6.28 -6.78
CA ARG A 34 32.55 5.30 -7.79
C ARG A 34 31.31 5.76 -8.57
N ALA A 35 30.32 6.34 -7.89
CA ALA A 35 29.14 6.91 -8.55
C ALA A 35 29.51 8.08 -9.46
N SER A 36 30.44 8.95 -9.05
CA SER A 36 30.95 10.03 -9.89
C SER A 36 31.69 9.51 -11.13
N HIS A 37 32.42 8.40 -10.99
CA HIS A 37 33.06 7.71 -12.11
C HIS A 37 32.02 7.08 -13.06
N ALA A 38 31.01 6.40 -12.53
CA ALA A 38 29.91 5.82 -13.31
C ALA A 38 29.14 6.91 -14.08
N PHE A 39 28.92 8.07 -13.44
CA PHE A 39 28.30 9.23 -14.09
C PHE A 39 29.11 9.73 -15.30
N LYS A 40 30.43 9.84 -15.15
CA LYS A 40 31.34 10.23 -16.26
C LYS A 40 31.31 9.20 -17.40
N ARG A 41 31.15 7.92 -17.09
CA ARG A 41 30.98 6.83 -18.08
C ARG A 41 29.58 6.77 -18.70
N LYS A 42 28.63 7.60 -18.25
CA LYS A 42 27.21 7.59 -18.63
C LYS A 42 26.48 6.29 -18.25
N GLU A 43 26.98 5.57 -17.26
CA GLU A 43 26.35 4.37 -16.69
C GLU A 43 25.29 4.80 -15.66
N MET A 44 24.21 5.44 -16.13
CA MET A 44 23.23 6.11 -15.27
C MET A 44 22.52 5.17 -14.27
N PRO A 45 22.07 3.96 -14.65
CA PRO A 45 21.41 3.04 -13.69
C PRO A 45 22.34 2.59 -12.56
N LEU A 46 23.61 2.31 -12.89
CA LEU A 46 24.62 1.96 -11.89
C LEU A 46 24.91 3.14 -10.96
N CYS A 47 25.00 4.35 -11.52
CA CYS A 47 25.20 5.57 -10.76
C CYS A 47 24.07 5.80 -9.75
N GLU A 48 22.81 5.57 -10.15
CA GLU A 48 21.66 5.65 -9.24
C GLU A 48 21.73 4.59 -8.13
N ALA A 49 22.11 3.35 -8.45
CA ALA A 49 22.24 2.28 -7.47
C ALA A 49 23.30 2.60 -6.41
N LEU A 50 24.47 3.12 -6.83
CA LEU A 50 25.56 3.51 -5.94
C LEU A 50 25.16 4.66 -5.01
N TYR A 51 24.50 5.70 -5.53
CA TYR A 51 23.98 6.78 -4.68
C TYR A 51 22.88 6.30 -3.74
N SER A 52 22.00 5.41 -4.19
CA SER A 52 20.93 4.85 -3.34
C SER A 52 21.49 4.01 -2.20
N LYS A 53 22.53 3.20 -2.45
CA LYS A 53 23.27 2.50 -1.39
C LYS A 53 23.90 3.50 -0.41
N GLY A 54 24.53 4.57 -0.91
CA GLY A 54 25.11 5.61 -0.06
C GLY A 54 24.08 6.26 0.86
N ILE A 55 22.87 6.53 0.35
CA ILE A 55 21.78 7.14 1.12
C ILE A 55 21.32 6.18 2.24
N ALA A 56 21.17 4.89 1.92
CA ALA A 56 20.81 3.87 2.90
C ALA A 56 21.84 3.75 4.03
N VAL A 57 23.14 3.81 3.68
CA VAL A 57 24.24 3.75 4.66
C VAL A 57 24.31 5.03 5.50
N SER A 58 24.08 6.20 4.89
CA SER A 58 24.12 7.51 5.54
C SER A 58 22.93 7.79 6.48
N SER A 59 21.98 6.86 6.61
CA SER A 59 20.73 7.07 7.36
C SER A 59 19.99 8.34 6.93
N GLU A 60 20.00 8.64 5.62
CA GLU A 60 19.31 9.78 4.98
C GLU A 60 19.74 11.20 5.43
N LYS A 61 20.92 11.38 6.03
CA LYS A 61 21.36 12.70 6.51
C LYS A 61 22.16 13.53 5.51
N ASP A 62 22.56 12.95 4.38
CA ASP A 62 23.50 13.58 3.45
C ASP A 62 22.81 14.25 2.26
N ASN A 63 22.75 15.59 2.30
CA ASN A 63 22.16 16.41 1.23
C ASN A 63 22.86 16.25 -0.13
N ILE A 64 24.16 15.94 -0.15
CA ILE A 64 24.96 15.87 -1.36
C ILE A 64 24.56 14.62 -2.15
N LEU A 65 24.35 13.49 -1.46
CA LEU A 65 23.92 12.24 -2.07
C LEU A 65 22.55 12.38 -2.75
N PHE A 66 21.57 12.94 -2.03
CA PHE A 66 20.25 13.20 -2.60
C PHE A 66 20.33 14.12 -3.82
N GLY A 67 21.06 15.22 -3.72
CA GLY A 67 21.23 16.11 -4.87
C GLY A 67 21.92 15.41 -6.06
N ASN A 68 22.92 14.56 -5.80
CA ASN A 68 23.64 13.89 -6.88
C ASN A 68 22.74 12.85 -7.57
N ARG A 69 21.96 12.09 -6.79
CA ARG A 69 20.97 11.13 -7.32
C ARG A 69 19.87 11.82 -8.11
N SER A 70 19.41 12.98 -7.66
CA SER A 70 18.48 13.85 -8.40
C SER A 70 18.99 14.15 -9.83
N ALA A 71 20.26 14.56 -9.96
CA ALA A 71 20.83 14.85 -11.28
C ALA A 71 20.90 13.61 -12.18
N VAL A 72 21.18 12.43 -11.60
CA VAL A 72 21.19 11.14 -12.31
C VAL A 72 19.79 10.78 -12.81
N ARG A 73 18.78 10.90 -11.95
CA ARG A 73 17.36 10.63 -12.27
C ARG A 73 16.85 11.53 -13.39
N LEU A 74 17.21 12.82 -13.39
CA LEU A 74 16.88 13.73 -14.49
C LEU A 74 17.50 13.29 -15.82
N ALA A 75 18.75 12.86 -15.80
CA ALA A 75 19.41 12.37 -17.01
C ALA A 75 18.83 11.05 -17.52
N MET A 76 18.14 10.28 -16.68
CA MET A 76 17.34 9.10 -17.08
C MET A 76 15.90 9.44 -17.48
N GLY A 77 15.48 10.70 -17.39
CA GLY A 77 14.12 11.14 -17.70
C GLY A 77 13.11 10.96 -16.56
N ASN A 78 13.54 10.49 -15.38
CA ASN A 78 12.68 10.40 -14.19
C ASN A 78 12.63 11.77 -13.50
N ALA A 79 11.75 12.65 -13.99
CA ALA A 79 11.60 14.00 -13.46
C ALA A 79 10.98 14.02 -12.05
N SER A 80 9.97 13.19 -11.77
CA SER A 80 9.30 13.13 -10.46
C SER A 80 10.26 12.69 -9.35
N GLY A 81 10.95 11.55 -9.54
CA GLY A 81 11.89 11.05 -8.54
C GLY A 81 13.12 11.96 -8.34
N ALA A 82 13.44 12.80 -9.32
CA ALA A 82 14.48 13.81 -9.18
C ALA A 82 14.04 15.04 -8.39
N VAL A 83 12.75 15.41 -8.46
CA VAL A 83 12.17 16.47 -7.63
C VAL A 83 12.19 16.04 -6.17
N GLU A 84 11.69 14.85 -5.84
CA GLU A 84 11.70 14.31 -4.48
C GLU A 84 13.10 14.31 -3.84
N ASP A 85 14.11 13.87 -4.61
CA ASP A 85 15.50 13.86 -4.14
C ASP A 85 16.05 15.28 -3.96
N ALA A 86 15.75 16.20 -4.87
CA ALA A 86 16.23 17.57 -4.77
C ALA A 86 15.55 18.33 -3.62
N GLU A 87 14.27 18.07 -3.36
CA GLU A 87 13.51 18.59 -2.21
C GLU A 87 14.11 18.09 -0.91
N ARG A 88 14.39 16.78 -0.79
CA ARG A 88 15.09 16.24 0.37
C ARG A 88 16.47 16.87 0.57
N ALA A 89 17.23 17.08 -0.50
CA ALA A 89 18.55 17.71 -0.42
C ALA A 89 18.49 19.14 0.17
N VAL A 90 17.55 19.98 -0.29
CA VAL A 90 17.41 21.35 0.23
C VAL A 90 16.72 21.43 1.59
N ALA A 91 15.93 20.42 1.96
CA ALA A 91 15.34 20.31 3.29
C ALA A 91 16.40 19.95 4.35
N LEU A 92 17.34 19.07 4.00
CA LEU A 92 18.46 18.69 4.85
C LEU A 92 19.47 19.84 5.04
N ASP A 93 19.74 20.61 3.97
CA ASP A 93 20.59 21.79 4.04
C ASP A 93 20.01 22.96 3.23
N PRO A 94 19.33 23.89 3.90
CA PRO A 94 18.78 25.10 3.28
C PRO A 94 19.83 26.08 2.74
N THR A 95 21.12 25.87 3.03
CA THR A 95 22.23 26.68 2.49
C THR A 95 22.89 26.03 1.27
N TYR A 96 22.45 24.84 0.88
CA TYR A 96 23.00 24.10 -0.24
C TYR A 96 22.55 24.69 -1.59
N ALA A 97 23.27 25.71 -2.07
CA ALA A 97 22.97 26.41 -3.32
C ALA A 97 22.84 25.43 -4.51
N LYS A 98 23.77 24.49 -4.69
CA LYS A 98 23.68 23.48 -5.77
C LYS A 98 22.44 22.58 -5.65
N GLY A 99 21.92 22.36 -4.45
CA GLY A 99 20.64 21.66 -4.21
C GLY A 99 19.47 22.41 -4.82
N PHE A 100 19.38 23.73 -4.60
CA PHE A 100 18.36 24.58 -5.23
C PHE A 100 18.48 24.62 -6.75
N TYR A 101 19.71 24.59 -7.28
CA TYR A 101 19.92 24.49 -8.74
C TYR A 101 19.34 23.18 -9.30
N ARG A 102 19.58 22.07 -8.61
CA ARG A 102 19.08 20.74 -8.99
C ARG A 102 17.56 20.67 -8.88
N LEU A 103 16.99 21.24 -7.81
CA LEU A 103 15.55 21.34 -7.62
C LEU A 103 14.88 22.13 -8.74
N GLY A 104 15.39 23.34 -9.06
CA GLY A 104 14.85 24.15 -10.14
C GLY A 104 14.93 23.44 -11.49
N HIS A 105 16.02 22.74 -11.79
CA HIS A 105 16.14 21.97 -13.03
C HIS A 105 15.21 20.75 -13.06
N ALA A 106 14.99 20.10 -11.91
CA ALA A 106 14.07 18.97 -11.80
C ALA A 106 12.62 19.41 -12.00
N LEU A 107 12.21 20.49 -11.33
CA LEU A 107 10.89 21.08 -11.46
C LEU A 107 10.63 21.61 -12.87
N GLN A 108 11.62 22.22 -13.52
CA GLN A 108 11.52 22.62 -14.92
C GLN A 108 11.26 21.42 -15.84
N LYS A 109 11.90 20.26 -15.57
CA LYS A 109 11.66 19.02 -16.32
C LYS A 109 10.33 18.35 -15.99
N ALA A 110 9.81 18.57 -14.79
CA ALA A 110 8.46 18.16 -14.39
C ALA A 110 7.37 19.16 -14.80
N GLU A 111 7.71 20.18 -15.61
CA GLU A 111 6.80 21.22 -16.11
C GLU A 111 6.17 22.09 -15.01
N LYS A 112 6.74 22.07 -13.80
CA LYS A 112 6.36 22.92 -12.65
C LYS A 112 7.16 24.22 -12.66
N PHE A 113 6.93 25.07 -13.66
CA PHE A 113 7.78 26.24 -13.92
C PHE A 113 7.77 27.30 -12.81
N THR A 114 6.62 27.54 -12.18
CA THR A 114 6.48 28.52 -11.10
C THR A 114 7.33 28.14 -9.88
N GLU A 115 7.26 26.88 -9.46
CA GLU A 115 8.06 26.31 -8.37
C GLU A 115 9.55 26.29 -8.74
N ALA A 116 9.88 25.97 -10.00
CA ALA A 116 11.26 25.99 -10.49
C ALA A 116 11.91 27.37 -10.40
N ILE A 117 11.19 28.43 -10.81
CA ILE A 117 11.65 29.82 -10.70
C ILE A 117 11.89 30.18 -9.22
N ALA A 118 10.96 29.83 -8.33
CA ALA A 118 11.12 30.09 -6.90
C ALA A 118 12.36 29.37 -6.30
N ALA A 119 12.63 28.14 -6.73
CA ALA A 119 13.83 27.40 -6.32
C ALA A 119 15.12 28.09 -6.80
N PHE A 120 15.17 28.52 -8.07
CA PHE A 120 16.32 29.26 -8.60
C PHE A 120 16.51 30.62 -7.92
N GLU A 121 15.45 31.33 -7.58
CA GLU A 121 15.52 32.60 -6.86
C GLU A 121 16.03 32.43 -5.42
N LYS A 122 15.66 31.33 -4.74
CA LYS A 122 16.26 30.96 -3.45
C LYS A 122 17.76 30.68 -3.59
N GLY A 123 18.17 29.91 -4.61
CA GLY A 123 19.58 29.69 -4.92
C GLY A 123 20.36 30.98 -5.21
N LYS A 124 19.75 31.92 -5.94
CA LYS A 124 20.32 33.26 -6.20
C LYS A 124 20.57 34.05 -4.93
N LYS A 125 19.70 33.95 -3.92
CA LYS A 125 19.89 34.62 -2.62
C LYS A 125 21.10 34.06 -1.86
N LEU A 126 21.43 32.78 -2.06
CA LEU A 126 22.60 32.14 -1.45
C LEU A 126 23.90 32.49 -2.18
N GLU A 127 23.87 32.55 -3.52
CA GLU A 127 25.03 32.89 -4.36
C GLU A 127 24.69 34.04 -5.34
N PRO A 128 24.62 35.29 -4.88
CA PRO A 128 24.16 36.42 -5.70
C PRO A 128 25.11 36.79 -6.84
N GLU A 129 26.41 36.51 -6.71
CA GLU A 129 27.43 36.81 -7.73
C GLU A 129 27.46 35.79 -8.88
N ASN A 130 26.75 34.67 -8.72
CA ASN A 130 26.77 33.60 -9.70
C ASN A 130 25.73 33.84 -10.81
N GLY A 131 26.18 34.33 -11.97
CA GLY A 131 25.32 34.60 -13.13
C GLY A 131 24.58 33.37 -13.71
N VAL A 132 24.87 32.16 -13.22
CA VAL A 132 24.13 30.94 -13.61
C VAL A 132 22.66 31.01 -13.20
N TRP A 133 22.33 31.66 -12.08
CA TRP A 133 20.96 31.78 -11.59
C TRP A 133 20.06 32.58 -12.53
N GLU A 134 20.56 33.70 -13.04
CA GLU A 134 19.80 34.55 -13.96
C GLU A 134 19.53 33.83 -15.29
N LYS A 135 20.54 33.08 -15.79
CA LYS A 135 20.39 32.22 -16.96
C LYS A 135 19.38 31.10 -16.73
N ALA A 136 19.37 30.49 -15.54
CA ALA A 136 18.41 29.44 -15.19
C ALA A 136 16.98 29.99 -15.09
N VAL A 137 16.77 31.13 -14.41
CA VAL A 137 15.46 31.77 -14.28
C VAL A 137 14.92 32.22 -15.65
N SER A 138 15.74 32.89 -16.46
CA SER A 138 15.35 33.32 -17.81
C SER A 138 15.00 32.15 -18.71
N LYS A 139 15.77 31.06 -18.67
CA LYS A 139 15.45 29.82 -19.40
C LYS A 139 14.15 29.19 -18.90
N CYS A 140 13.89 29.21 -17.60
CA CYS A 140 12.67 28.66 -17.03
C CYS A 140 11.43 29.49 -17.42
N ARG A 141 11.52 30.82 -17.35
CA ARG A 141 10.45 31.72 -17.82
C ARG A 141 10.18 31.60 -19.31
N ALA A 142 11.23 31.43 -20.11
CA ALA A 142 11.07 31.17 -21.54
C ALA A 142 10.37 29.83 -21.80
N ALA A 143 10.69 28.79 -21.01
CA ALA A 143 10.02 27.50 -21.09
C ALA A 143 8.55 27.58 -20.63
N GLU A 144 8.25 28.33 -19.57
CA GLU A 144 6.90 28.60 -19.10
C GLU A 144 6.06 29.32 -20.16
N ALA A 145 6.61 30.35 -20.81
CA ALA A 145 5.93 31.09 -21.86
C ALA A 145 5.73 30.28 -23.14
N ALA A 146 6.63 29.34 -23.43
CA ALA A 146 6.53 28.44 -24.57
C ALA A 146 5.65 27.20 -24.28
N TRP A 147 5.43 26.89 -23.01
CA TRP A 147 4.65 25.73 -22.61
C TRP A 147 3.17 26.04 -22.72
N THR A 148 2.51 25.38 -23.66
CA THR A 148 1.07 25.29 -23.71
C THR A 148 0.63 24.12 -22.84
N PRO A 149 -0.27 24.33 -21.86
CA PRO A 149 -0.76 23.23 -21.05
C PRO A 149 -1.29 22.13 -21.96
N PRO A 150 -0.97 20.85 -21.70
CA PRO A 150 -1.62 19.77 -22.42
C PRO A 150 -3.13 19.97 -22.23
N LYS A 151 -3.85 20.00 -23.34
CA LYS A 151 -5.31 20.09 -23.32
C LYS A 151 -5.77 18.86 -22.55
N ILE A 152 -6.18 19.06 -21.31
CA ILE A 152 -6.82 18.02 -20.51
C ILE A 152 -8.09 17.74 -21.30
N GLU A 153 -8.09 16.68 -22.11
CA GLU A 153 -9.34 16.05 -22.51
C GLU A 153 -9.93 15.57 -21.19
N GLU A 154 -10.78 16.40 -20.61
CA GLU A 154 -11.75 15.94 -19.62
C GLU A 154 -12.32 14.68 -20.24
N ALA A 155 -11.98 13.53 -19.65
CA ALA A 155 -12.56 12.28 -20.07
C ALA A 155 -14.05 12.50 -19.97
N LYS A 156 -14.72 12.66 -21.14
CA LYS A 156 -16.16 12.76 -21.19
C LYS A 156 -16.65 11.59 -20.36
N PRO A 157 -17.52 11.78 -19.35
CA PRO A 157 -18.15 10.63 -18.74
C PRO A 157 -18.76 9.87 -19.91
N GLU A 158 -18.27 8.67 -20.18
CA GLU A 158 -18.86 7.81 -21.19
C GLU A 158 -20.27 7.53 -20.69
N THR A 159 -21.22 8.39 -21.08
CA THR A 159 -22.62 8.08 -20.99
C THR A 159 -22.81 6.98 -22.02
N TYR A 160 -22.66 5.73 -21.57
CA TYR A 160 -23.08 4.58 -22.34
C TYR A 160 -24.57 4.78 -22.63
N GLU A 161 -24.90 5.20 -23.84
CA GLU A 161 -26.26 5.06 -24.35
C GLU A 161 -26.53 3.56 -24.44
N ILE A 162 -27.09 3.03 -23.36
CA ILE A 162 -27.67 1.68 -23.31
C ILE A 162 -28.61 1.59 -24.51
N SER A 163 -28.19 0.82 -25.53
CA SER A 163 -28.97 0.62 -26.75
C SER A 163 -30.42 0.25 -26.40
N ALA A 164 -31.39 0.63 -27.24
CA ALA A 164 -32.80 0.32 -27.00
C ALA A 164 -33.04 -1.18 -26.75
N ARG A 165 -32.20 -2.05 -27.34
CA ARG A 165 -32.14 -3.49 -27.07
C ARG A 165 -31.74 -3.82 -25.63
N LEU A 166 -30.69 -3.19 -25.10
CA LEU A 166 -30.24 -3.39 -23.72
C LEU A 166 -31.23 -2.78 -22.72
N LYS A 167 -31.89 -1.67 -23.07
CA LYS A 167 -32.96 -1.03 -22.27
C LYS A 167 -34.22 -1.90 -22.20
N ALA A 168 -34.57 -2.60 -23.28
CA ALA A 168 -35.69 -3.54 -23.33
C ALA A 168 -35.37 -4.91 -22.68
N ALA A 169 -34.08 -5.29 -22.63
CA ALA A 169 -33.61 -6.51 -21.99
C ALA A 169 -33.38 -6.36 -20.46
N LEU A 170 -33.25 -5.13 -19.96
CA LEU A 170 -33.19 -4.85 -18.52
C LEU A 170 -34.56 -5.15 -17.89
N PRO A 171 -34.66 -6.07 -16.90
CA PRO A 171 -35.93 -6.35 -16.25
C PRO A 171 -36.43 -5.08 -15.55
N THR A 172 -37.66 -4.66 -15.87
CA THR A 172 -38.30 -3.55 -15.18
C THR A 172 -38.41 -3.88 -13.70
N ARG A 173 -37.69 -3.13 -12.87
CA ARG A 173 -37.70 -3.26 -11.41
C ARG A 173 -39.13 -3.01 -10.92
N LYS A 174 -39.89 -4.08 -10.64
CA LYS A 174 -41.14 -3.97 -9.89
C LYS A 174 -40.82 -3.33 -8.55
N GLN A 175 -41.65 -2.37 -8.14
CA GLN A 175 -41.46 -1.58 -6.92
C GLN A 175 -41.28 -2.46 -5.66
N PRO A 176 -40.58 -1.96 -4.63
CA PRO A 176 -39.96 -2.77 -3.58
C PRO A 176 -40.91 -3.21 -2.46
N ASN A 177 -42.12 -3.66 -2.78
CA ASN A 177 -43.07 -4.16 -1.77
C ASN A 177 -43.42 -5.65 -1.85
N ASP A 178 -42.81 -6.43 -2.76
CA ASP A 178 -43.07 -7.89 -2.86
C ASP A 178 -41.80 -8.78 -2.89
N MET A 179 -40.64 -8.27 -2.47
CA MET A 179 -39.37 -9.02 -2.53
C MET A 179 -39.05 -9.84 -1.27
N ARG A 180 -40.03 -10.60 -0.79
CA ARG A 180 -39.79 -11.78 0.06
C ARG A 180 -40.70 -12.91 -0.40
N GLY A 181 -40.22 -13.77 -1.28
CA GLY A 181 -40.98 -14.94 -1.74
C GLY A 181 -40.09 -16.04 -2.30
N TYR A 182 -40.17 -17.22 -1.69
CA TYR A 182 -39.76 -18.47 -2.34
C TYR A 182 -40.70 -18.71 -3.54
N LYS A 183 -40.17 -19.19 -4.66
CA LYS A 183 -40.97 -19.69 -5.79
C LYS A 183 -40.99 -21.21 -5.75
N ILE A 184 -42.06 -21.82 -6.25
CA ILE A 184 -42.12 -23.28 -6.42
C ILE A 184 -41.66 -23.58 -7.85
N ASP A 185 -40.65 -24.44 -7.98
CA ASP A 185 -40.13 -24.88 -9.28
C ASP A 185 -41.12 -25.78 -10.02
N SER A 186 -40.83 -26.06 -11.30
CA SER A 186 -41.63 -26.95 -12.15
C SER A 186 -41.76 -28.39 -11.61
N GLN A 187 -40.94 -28.77 -10.63
CA GLN A 187 -40.93 -30.07 -9.96
C GLN A 187 -41.52 -30.01 -8.53
N GLY A 188 -42.18 -28.90 -8.16
CA GLY A 188 -42.89 -28.75 -6.90
C GLY A 188 -42.04 -28.36 -5.68
N ARG A 189 -40.76 -28.03 -5.84
CA ARG A 189 -39.84 -27.68 -4.75
C ARG A 189 -39.80 -26.18 -4.53
N LYS A 190 -39.81 -25.74 -3.27
CA LYS A 190 -39.64 -24.32 -2.91
C LYS A 190 -38.18 -23.93 -3.06
N THR A 191 -37.89 -23.04 -3.99
CA THR A 191 -36.56 -22.48 -4.22
C THR A 191 -36.56 -20.96 -4.09
N THR A 192 -35.40 -20.38 -3.83
CA THR A 192 -35.25 -18.92 -3.79
C THR A 192 -35.44 -18.35 -5.19
N TYR A 193 -35.96 -17.12 -5.28
CA TYR A 193 -36.29 -16.49 -6.57
C TYR A 193 -35.09 -16.44 -7.55
N PHE A 194 -33.87 -16.37 -7.01
CA PHE A 194 -32.60 -16.34 -7.74
C PHE A 194 -32.10 -17.69 -8.27
N ASN A 195 -32.79 -18.81 -7.98
CA ASN A 195 -32.43 -20.08 -8.61
C ASN A 195 -32.88 -20.09 -10.09
N HIS A 196 -31.92 -20.30 -10.98
CA HIS A 196 -32.14 -20.49 -12.41
C HIS A 196 -32.27 -21.99 -12.71
N GLU A 197 -33.45 -22.43 -13.13
CA GLU A 197 -33.63 -23.81 -13.63
C GLU A 197 -32.93 -23.91 -14.98
N LEU A 198 -31.89 -24.75 -15.07
CA LEU A 198 -31.26 -25.06 -16.36
C LEU A 198 -32.27 -25.82 -17.22
N ASP A 199 -32.46 -25.34 -18.45
CA ASP A 199 -33.31 -25.99 -19.43
C ASP A 199 -32.76 -27.39 -19.80
N PRO A 200 -33.62 -28.30 -20.29
CA PRO A 200 -33.23 -29.69 -20.56
C PRO A 200 -32.08 -29.80 -21.56
N GLU A 201 -32.02 -28.90 -22.54
CA GLU A 201 -31.00 -28.87 -23.60
C GLU A 201 -29.64 -28.41 -23.04
N THR A 202 -29.63 -27.40 -22.17
CA THR A 202 -28.43 -26.95 -21.45
C THR A 202 -27.92 -28.00 -20.45
N LYS A 203 -28.81 -28.75 -19.79
CA LYS A 203 -28.41 -29.88 -18.93
C LYS A 203 -27.73 -30.99 -19.73
N GLU A 204 -28.22 -31.25 -20.95
CA GLU A 204 -27.64 -32.25 -21.84
C GLU A 204 -26.28 -31.78 -22.40
N LEU A 205 -26.14 -30.49 -22.70
CA LEU A 205 -24.87 -29.87 -23.15
C LEU A 205 -23.78 -29.82 -22.07
N ILE A 206 -24.15 -29.56 -20.82
CA ILE A 206 -23.20 -29.50 -19.70
C ILE A 206 -22.69 -30.91 -19.33
N GLY A 207 -23.52 -31.94 -19.54
CA GLY A 207 -23.19 -33.32 -19.19
C GLY A 207 -22.97 -33.55 -17.68
N ASP A 208 -22.49 -34.74 -17.31
CA ASP A 208 -22.10 -35.03 -15.92
C ASP A 208 -20.77 -34.35 -15.59
N ILE A 209 -20.83 -33.24 -14.86
CA ILE A 209 -19.65 -32.52 -14.33
C ILE A 209 -19.00 -33.28 -13.15
N ALA A 210 -19.56 -34.42 -12.74
CA ALA A 210 -19.03 -35.21 -11.64
C ALA A 210 -17.67 -35.82 -12.04
N PRO A 211 -16.60 -35.61 -11.25
CA PRO A 211 -15.28 -36.15 -11.56
C PRO A 211 -15.34 -37.68 -11.59
N LYS A 212 -14.99 -38.26 -12.74
CA LYS A 212 -14.87 -39.71 -12.90
C LYS A 212 -13.51 -40.14 -12.37
N LYS A 213 -13.49 -41.23 -11.59
CA LYS A 213 -12.26 -41.81 -11.09
C LYS A 213 -11.45 -42.35 -12.28
N VAL A 214 -10.19 -41.95 -12.38
CA VAL A 214 -9.25 -42.46 -13.38
C VAL A 214 -8.64 -43.74 -12.80
N ASP A 215 -8.89 -44.87 -13.45
CA ASP A 215 -8.22 -46.13 -13.15
C ASP A 215 -7.02 -46.23 -14.10
N ASP A 216 -5.84 -45.75 -13.68
CA ASP A 216 -4.60 -46.08 -14.39
C ASP A 216 -3.42 -46.21 -13.42
N ASP A 217 -2.86 -47.41 -13.39
CA ASP A 217 -1.75 -47.87 -12.54
C ASP A 217 -0.40 -47.48 -13.18
N GLY A 218 -0.20 -46.20 -13.50
CA GLY A 218 1.03 -45.70 -14.10
C GLY A 218 2.05 -45.25 -13.05
N GLU A 219 3.16 -45.98 -12.91
CA GLU A 219 4.31 -45.59 -12.09
C GLU A 219 4.80 -44.17 -12.43
N VAL A 220 4.58 -43.22 -11.51
CA VAL A 220 5.17 -41.88 -11.59
C VAL A 220 6.53 -41.91 -10.90
N ALA A 221 7.59 -41.90 -11.70
CA ALA A 221 8.97 -41.80 -11.23
C ALA A 221 9.18 -40.51 -10.43
N ASN A 222 9.37 -40.68 -9.13
CA ASN A 222 9.64 -39.59 -8.18
C ASN A 222 11.09 -39.10 -8.37
N ARG A 223 11.27 -37.96 -9.06
CA ARG A 223 12.54 -37.20 -9.05
C ARG A 223 12.30 -35.87 -8.34
N GLY A 224 12.78 -35.82 -7.09
CA GLY A 224 13.35 -34.66 -6.39
C GLY A 224 12.64 -33.31 -6.52
N GLU A 225 11.96 -32.94 -5.42
CA GLU A 225 11.71 -31.57 -4.92
C GLU A 225 11.32 -30.50 -5.97
N GLY A 226 10.01 -30.44 -6.24
CA GLY A 226 9.36 -29.27 -6.82
C GLY A 226 8.43 -29.64 -7.97
N SER A 227 7.12 -29.45 -7.76
CA SER A 227 6.10 -29.65 -8.79
C SER A 227 6.38 -28.79 -10.03
N ALA A 228 6.17 -29.34 -11.22
CA ALA A 228 6.38 -28.69 -12.52
C ALA A 228 5.61 -27.37 -12.72
N TRP A 229 4.66 -27.07 -11.83
CA TRP A 229 3.87 -25.83 -11.78
C TRP A 229 4.68 -24.58 -11.41
N ASN A 230 5.79 -24.73 -10.68
CA ASN A 230 6.60 -23.60 -10.21
C ASN A 230 7.41 -22.88 -11.31
N TYR A 231 7.42 -23.41 -12.54
CA TYR A 231 8.18 -22.84 -13.67
C TYR A 231 7.32 -22.02 -14.65
N SER A 232 6.00 -21.97 -14.46
CA SER A 232 5.06 -21.38 -15.44
C SER A 232 4.54 -19.98 -15.08
N GLY A 233 5.05 -19.33 -14.02
CA GLY A 233 4.60 -18.00 -13.60
C GLY A 233 3.23 -17.98 -12.91
N THR A 234 2.65 -19.15 -12.63
CA THR A 234 1.51 -19.36 -11.74
C THR A 234 2.02 -19.39 -10.31
N PHE A 235 1.73 -18.36 -9.52
CA PHE A 235 2.01 -18.37 -8.08
C PHE A 235 1.00 -19.29 -7.40
N GLU A 236 1.47 -20.21 -6.55
CA GLU A 236 0.61 -20.93 -5.63
C GLU A 236 0.23 -19.98 -4.50
N GLU A 237 -0.98 -19.41 -4.59
CA GLU A 237 -1.59 -18.59 -3.54
C GLU A 237 -2.66 -19.40 -2.82
N THR A 238 -2.51 -19.56 -1.51
CA THR A 238 -3.50 -20.25 -0.67
C THR A 238 -4.30 -19.23 0.13
N ASN A 239 -5.63 -19.25 -0.07
CA ASN A 239 -6.55 -18.40 0.67
C ASN A 239 -6.73 -18.91 2.11
N HIS A 240 -6.53 -18.02 3.08
CA HIS A 240 -6.68 -18.27 4.51
C HIS A 240 -7.63 -17.28 5.20
N THR A 241 -8.51 -16.62 4.45
CA THR A 241 -9.46 -15.64 4.98
C THR A 241 -10.39 -16.23 6.05
N THR A 242 -10.81 -17.49 5.91
CA THR A 242 -11.66 -18.17 6.90
C THR A 242 -10.91 -18.47 8.21
N TYR A 243 -9.63 -18.83 8.13
CA TYR A 243 -8.77 -18.99 9.29
C TYR A 243 -8.61 -17.67 10.03
N ALA A 244 -8.29 -16.59 9.31
CA ALA A 244 -8.13 -15.28 9.90
C ALA A 244 -9.39 -14.79 10.63
N LYS A 245 -10.57 -14.91 9.99
CA LYS A 245 -11.84 -14.52 10.61
C LYS A 245 -12.14 -15.32 11.89
N SER A 246 -11.91 -16.62 11.87
CA SER A 246 -12.15 -17.45 13.06
C SER A 246 -11.12 -17.18 14.18
N TRP A 247 -9.87 -16.85 13.84
CA TRP A 247 -8.83 -16.49 14.81
C TRP A 247 -9.24 -15.28 15.67
N PHE A 248 -9.78 -14.22 15.04
CA PHE A 248 -10.24 -13.01 15.74
C PHE A 248 -11.52 -13.27 16.53
N GLN A 249 -12.49 -13.98 15.94
CA GLN A 249 -13.77 -14.27 16.60
C GLN A 249 -13.59 -15.11 17.87
N ASN A 250 -12.64 -16.04 17.90
CA ASN A 250 -12.37 -16.88 19.08
C ASN A 250 -11.72 -16.13 20.25
N ARG A 251 -11.23 -14.90 20.04
CA ARG A 251 -10.54 -14.09 21.04
C ARG A 251 -11.41 -12.96 21.60
N VAL A 252 -12.69 -12.93 21.23
CA VAL A 252 -13.71 -11.97 21.69
C VAL A 252 -14.81 -12.75 22.42
N PRO A 253 -15.34 -12.26 23.56
CA PRO A 253 -15.11 -10.95 24.17
C PRO A 253 -13.89 -10.87 25.09
N PHE A 254 -13.29 -9.69 25.19
CA PHE A 254 -12.23 -9.36 26.15
C PHE A 254 -12.40 -7.92 26.67
N GLU A 255 -11.71 -7.57 27.75
CA GLU A 255 -11.85 -6.28 28.44
C GLU A 255 -10.49 -5.62 28.65
N VAL A 256 -10.41 -4.31 28.37
CA VAL A 256 -9.19 -3.50 28.53
C VAL A 256 -9.55 -2.15 29.12
N GLU A 257 -8.94 -1.78 30.26
CA GLU A 257 -9.12 -0.47 30.90
C GLU A 257 -10.61 -0.07 31.09
N GLY A 258 -11.46 -1.05 31.44
CA GLY A 258 -12.90 -0.87 31.64
C GLY A 258 -13.76 -0.87 30.36
N VAL A 259 -13.13 -0.96 29.18
CA VAL A 259 -13.79 -1.10 27.88
C VAL A 259 -13.90 -2.58 27.52
N LYS A 260 -15.12 -3.09 27.43
CA LYS A 260 -15.43 -4.45 26.99
C LYS A 260 -15.66 -4.50 25.49
N ILE A 261 -14.83 -5.25 24.78
CA ILE A 261 -15.02 -5.54 23.35
C ILE A 261 -16.02 -6.70 23.23
N THR A 262 -17.14 -6.45 22.56
CA THR A 262 -18.25 -7.42 22.48
C THR A 262 -18.26 -8.21 21.18
N LYS A 263 -17.85 -7.58 20.07
CA LYS A 263 -17.85 -8.17 18.74
C LYS A 263 -16.78 -7.52 17.88
N ILE A 264 -16.12 -8.33 17.04
CA ILE A 264 -15.22 -7.86 15.99
C ILE A 264 -15.71 -8.47 14.67
N ASP A 265 -16.09 -7.60 13.72
CA ASP A 265 -16.36 -7.98 12.34
C ASP A 265 -15.12 -7.65 11.49
N VAL A 266 -14.61 -8.67 10.80
CA VAL A 266 -13.38 -8.59 10.00
C VAL A 266 -13.75 -8.70 8.53
N LYS A 267 -13.45 -7.66 7.75
CA LYS A 267 -13.63 -7.62 6.29
C LYS A 267 -12.27 -7.55 5.62
N GLY A 268 -12.17 -8.13 4.42
CA GLY A 268 -10.91 -8.28 3.70
C GLY A 268 -10.49 -9.74 3.59
N ASP A 269 -9.24 -9.94 3.23
CA ASP A 269 -8.68 -11.23 2.86
C ASP A 269 -7.25 -11.44 3.38
N ALA A 270 -6.93 -12.71 3.61
CA ALA A 270 -5.59 -13.14 3.96
C ALA A 270 -5.23 -14.34 3.08
N SER A 271 -4.06 -14.28 2.48
CA SER A 271 -3.51 -15.35 1.67
C SER A 271 -2.00 -15.48 1.87
N VAL A 272 -1.48 -16.65 1.52
CA VAL A 272 -0.04 -16.91 1.50
C VAL A 272 0.35 -17.28 0.09
N ALA A 273 1.30 -16.54 -0.46
CA ALA A 273 1.84 -16.78 -1.79
C ALA A 273 3.29 -17.27 -1.71
N LEU A 274 3.62 -18.32 -2.45
CA LEU A 274 5.01 -18.76 -2.59
C LEU A 274 5.65 -18.07 -3.80
N ALA A 275 6.58 -17.14 -3.55
CA ALA A 275 7.29 -16.43 -4.60
C ALA A 275 8.80 -16.71 -4.49
N ARG A 276 9.37 -17.34 -5.53
CA ARG A 276 10.82 -17.66 -5.60
C ARG A 276 11.35 -18.43 -4.37
N GLY A 277 10.56 -19.38 -3.88
CA GLY A 277 10.90 -20.19 -2.69
C GLY A 277 10.76 -19.48 -1.35
N LYS A 278 10.26 -18.24 -1.31
CA LYS A 278 9.92 -17.52 -0.08
C LYS A 278 8.41 -17.39 0.06
N LYS A 279 7.90 -17.61 1.28
CA LYS A 279 6.51 -17.32 1.62
C LYS A 279 6.31 -15.81 1.74
N LYS A 280 5.23 -15.31 1.14
CA LYS A 280 4.74 -13.94 1.30
C LYS A 280 3.35 -14.01 1.90
N HIS A 281 3.15 -13.33 3.01
CA HIS A 281 1.86 -13.20 3.68
C HIS A 281 1.19 -11.92 3.19
N LEU A 282 0.11 -12.07 2.43
CA LEU A 282 -0.68 -10.98 1.91
C LEU A 282 -1.91 -10.87 2.78
N VAL A 283 -2.08 -9.73 3.44
CA VAL A 283 -3.18 -9.53 4.38
C VAL A 283 -3.62 -8.08 4.29
N ASP A 284 -4.91 -7.92 4.02
CA ASP A 284 -5.61 -6.65 3.98
C ASP A 284 -6.91 -6.81 4.76
N PHE A 285 -7.00 -6.13 5.90
CA PHE A 285 -8.17 -6.17 6.75
C PHE A 285 -8.69 -4.79 7.13
N SER A 286 -10.01 -4.72 7.20
CA SER A 286 -10.74 -3.69 7.92
C SER A 286 -11.50 -4.31 9.08
N PHE A 287 -11.41 -3.67 10.24
CA PHE A 287 -12.06 -4.12 11.47
C PHE A 287 -13.19 -3.18 11.84
N GLN A 288 -14.35 -3.74 12.18
CA GLN A 288 -15.44 -3.04 12.82
C GLN A 288 -15.67 -3.67 14.21
N VAL A 289 -15.43 -2.88 15.25
CA VAL A 289 -15.36 -3.35 16.64
C VAL A 289 -16.48 -2.70 17.45
N ASP A 290 -17.34 -3.52 18.03
CA ASP A 290 -18.39 -3.05 18.94
C ASP A 290 -17.88 -3.11 20.39
N TRP A 291 -17.96 -1.98 21.10
CA TRP A 291 -17.45 -1.84 22.45
C TRP A 291 -18.53 -1.34 23.41
N GLU A 292 -18.40 -1.74 24.68
CA GLU A 292 -19.24 -1.30 25.80
C GLU A 292 -18.33 -0.85 26.96
N LEU A 293 -18.54 0.35 27.47
CA LEU A 293 -17.81 0.90 28.61
C LEU A 293 -18.75 1.00 29.81
N ARG A 294 -18.31 0.48 30.96
CA ARG A 294 -19.02 0.59 32.25
C ARG A 294 -18.19 1.41 33.23
N GLY A 295 -18.85 2.31 33.96
CA GLY A 295 -18.18 3.09 35.02
C GLY A 295 -17.86 2.21 36.22
N GLU A 296 -16.69 2.41 36.84
CA GLU A 296 -16.32 1.71 38.08
C GLU A 296 -17.27 2.10 39.22
N GLY A 297 -17.85 1.09 39.90
CA GLY A 297 -18.60 1.27 41.15
C GLY A 297 -20.11 1.51 41.04
N VAL A 298 -20.73 1.33 39.87
CA VAL A 298 -22.18 1.54 39.70
C VAL A 298 -22.91 0.20 39.49
N GLU A 299 -23.95 -0.06 40.31
CA GLU A 299 -24.83 -1.22 40.15
C GLU A 299 -25.48 -1.26 38.75
N ALA A 300 -25.82 -2.46 38.28
CA ALA A 300 -26.17 -2.85 36.91
C ALA A 300 -27.35 -2.12 36.21
N ALA A 301 -27.88 -1.03 36.77
CA ALA A 301 -29.06 -0.32 36.29
C ALA A 301 -28.79 1.03 35.58
N GLU A 302 -27.56 1.58 35.63
CA GLU A 302 -27.23 2.79 34.86
C GLU A 302 -26.56 2.45 33.52
N ALA A 303 -27.01 3.14 32.46
CA ALA A 303 -26.75 2.81 31.06
C ALA A 303 -25.24 2.73 30.73
N ALA A 304 -24.79 1.57 30.27
CA ALA A 304 -23.44 1.43 29.72
C ALA A 304 -23.30 2.27 28.44
N ALA A 305 -22.14 2.92 28.27
CA ALA A 305 -21.83 3.62 27.02
C ALA A 305 -21.48 2.57 25.96
N LYS A 306 -22.11 2.66 24.78
CA LYS A 306 -21.87 1.74 23.68
C LYS A 306 -21.42 2.50 22.45
N GLY A 307 -20.66 1.84 21.60
CA GLY A 307 -20.23 2.42 20.34
C GLY A 307 -19.59 1.40 19.42
N THR A 308 -19.18 1.90 18.26
CA THR A 308 -18.51 1.12 17.23
C THR A 308 -17.25 1.87 16.80
N ALA A 309 -16.13 1.17 16.72
CA ALA A 309 -14.87 1.69 16.19
C ALA A 309 -14.53 0.98 14.88
N THR A 310 -14.17 1.73 13.85
CA THR A 310 -13.81 1.21 12.52
C THR A 310 -12.34 1.51 12.23
N PHE A 311 -11.60 0.48 11.86
CA PHE A 311 -10.20 0.50 11.47
C PHE A 311 -10.14 0.09 9.99
N PRO A 312 -10.04 1.05 9.05
CA PRO A 312 -10.25 0.80 7.62
C PRO A 312 -9.07 0.15 6.89
N ASP A 313 -7.84 0.25 7.41
CA ASP A 313 -6.63 -0.12 6.66
C ASP A 313 -5.59 -0.81 7.56
N VAL A 314 -5.86 -2.04 7.99
CA VAL A 314 -4.94 -2.81 8.84
C VAL A 314 -4.25 -3.86 7.97
N THR A 315 -3.15 -3.44 7.35
CA THR A 315 -2.31 -4.29 6.51
C THR A 315 -1.09 -4.81 7.26
N GLY A 316 -0.52 -5.90 6.77
CA GLY A 316 0.68 -6.51 7.37
C GLY A 316 1.90 -5.58 7.40
N ASP A 317 2.02 -4.70 6.40
CA ASP A 317 3.11 -3.73 6.29
C ASP A 317 2.80 -2.43 7.07
N GLY A 318 1.56 -1.91 6.97
CA GLY A 318 1.15 -0.67 7.65
C GLY A 318 1.17 -0.73 9.18
N LEU A 319 1.05 -1.92 9.77
CA LEU A 319 1.14 -2.10 11.23
C LEU A 319 2.58 -2.11 11.78
N LEU A 320 3.56 -2.42 10.91
CA LEU A 320 4.98 -2.52 11.22
C LEU A 320 5.70 -1.19 11.06
N ASP A 321 5.28 -0.37 10.09
CA ASP A 321 5.93 0.90 9.76
C ASP A 321 5.52 2.06 10.67
N GLY A 322 4.53 1.85 11.55
CA GLY A 322 4.11 2.84 12.55
C GLY A 322 3.30 4.00 11.98
N ASP A 323 2.71 3.80 10.80
CA ASP A 323 1.87 4.82 10.16
C ASP A 323 0.62 5.11 11.00
N PRO A 324 0.20 6.39 11.09
CA PRO A 324 -0.98 6.77 11.84
C PRO A 324 -2.22 6.22 11.14
N LEU A 325 -2.83 5.20 11.73
CA LEU A 325 -4.08 4.63 11.24
C LEU A 325 -5.26 5.57 11.55
N GLU A 326 -6.01 5.93 10.52
CA GLU A 326 -7.24 6.72 10.66
C GLU A 326 -8.36 5.86 11.28
N VAL A 327 -8.50 5.92 12.61
CA VAL A 327 -9.54 5.19 13.35
C VAL A 327 -10.77 6.08 13.56
N SER A 328 -11.90 5.70 12.97
CA SER A 328 -13.17 6.37 13.20
C SER A 328 -13.93 5.72 14.37
N ILE A 329 -14.34 6.53 15.35
CA ILE A 329 -15.02 6.05 16.55
C ILE A 329 -16.40 6.72 16.61
N SER A 330 -17.43 5.88 16.60
CA SER A 330 -18.82 6.24 16.82
C SER A 330 -19.23 5.91 18.25
N VAL A 331 -19.93 6.84 18.91
CA VAL A 331 -20.46 6.70 20.27
C VAL A 331 -21.98 6.88 20.19
N ASP A 332 -22.74 6.03 20.89
CA ASP A 332 -24.19 6.11 20.92
C ASP A 332 -24.71 7.44 21.53
N GLN A 333 -25.81 7.95 21.00
CA GLN A 333 -26.44 9.21 21.42
C GLN A 333 -26.99 9.14 22.86
N HIS A 334 -27.36 7.95 23.34
CA HIS A 334 -27.89 7.75 24.68
C HIS A 334 -26.81 7.55 25.76
N THR A 335 -25.58 8.01 25.51
CA THR A 335 -24.46 7.85 26.43
C THR A 335 -24.58 8.78 27.65
N PRO A 336 -24.50 8.26 28.90
CA PRO A 336 -24.54 9.09 30.10
C PRO A 336 -23.42 10.14 30.13
N PRO A 337 -23.72 11.38 30.57
CA PRO A 337 -22.72 12.46 30.60
C PRO A 337 -21.48 12.13 31.46
N HIS A 338 -21.65 11.35 32.54
CA HIS A 338 -20.56 11.00 33.46
C HIS A 338 -19.55 10.02 32.86
N LEU A 339 -19.90 9.28 31.80
CA LEU A 339 -18.99 8.36 31.10
C LEU A 339 -18.20 9.02 29.98
N ARG A 340 -18.57 10.24 29.54
CA ARG A 340 -17.89 10.94 28.44
C ARG A 340 -16.39 11.17 28.67
N PRO A 341 -15.92 11.56 29.89
CA PRO A 341 -14.49 11.69 30.15
C PRO A 341 -13.74 10.36 30.01
N LEU A 342 -14.35 9.26 30.46
CA LEU A 342 -13.77 7.91 30.35
C LEU A 342 -13.74 7.41 28.90
N ILE A 343 -14.70 7.81 28.06
CA ILE A 343 -14.66 7.52 26.62
C ILE A 343 -13.52 8.31 25.95
N GLU A 344 -13.35 9.58 26.31
CA GLU A 344 -12.26 10.40 25.76
C GLU A 344 -10.90 9.83 26.15
N SER A 345 -10.73 9.38 27.41
CA SER A 345 -9.48 8.79 27.87
C SER A 345 -9.26 7.36 27.36
N ASN A 346 -10.24 6.45 27.46
CA ASN A 346 -9.98 5.02 27.26
C ASN A 346 -10.43 4.50 25.89
N VAL A 347 -11.25 5.25 25.15
CA VAL A 347 -11.74 4.83 23.82
C VAL A 347 -11.09 5.64 22.70
N LYS A 348 -10.98 6.96 22.86
CA LYS A 348 -10.43 7.86 21.83
C LYS A 348 -8.93 8.12 21.94
N SER A 349 -8.29 7.81 23.06
CA SER A 349 -6.85 7.97 23.22
C SER A 349 -6.09 7.13 22.19
N GLU A 350 -5.04 7.72 21.63
CA GLU A 350 -4.12 7.05 20.70
C GLU A 350 -3.10 6.17 21.42
N SER A 351 -2.84 6.44 22.71
CA SER A 351 -1.72 5.85 23.45
C SER A 351 -2.11 4.71 24.39
N HIS A 352 -3.36 4.68 24.87
CA HIS A 352 -3.86 3.64 25.77
C HIS A 352 -5.34 3.33 25.50
N GLY A 353 -5.86 2.22 26.06
CA GLY A 353 -7.25 1.82 25.92
C GLY A 353 -7.60 1.02 24.66
N LEU A 354 -8.74 1.32 24.03
CA LEU A 354 -9.33 0.51 22.95
C LEU A 354 -8.44 0.43 21.70
N ARG A 355 -7.90 1.57 21.23
CA ARG A 355 -7.12 1.62 19.97
C ARG A 355 -5.86 0.76 20.05
N PRO A 356 -4.96 0.92 21.04
CA PRO A 356 -3.77 0.07 21.13
C PRO A 356 -4.09 -1.41 21.35
N ALA A 357 -5.17 -1.74 22.08
CA ALA A 357 -5.56 -3.12 22.31
C ALA A 357 -5.95 -3.86 21.02
N ILE A 358 -6.70 -3.20 20.13
CA ILE A 358 -7.07 -3.78 18.83
C ILE A 358 -5.85 -3.89 17.91
N LEU A 359 -4.95 -2.91 17.94
CA LEU A 359 -3.70 -2.96 17.17
C LEU A 359 -2.76 -4.06 17.67
N ASP A 360 -2.64 -4.25 18.98
CA ASP A 360 -1.85 -5.35 19.56
C ASP A 360 -2.45 -6.72 19.20
N LEU A 361 -3.78 -6.84 19.23
CA LEU A 361 -4.48 -8.05 18.80
C LEU A 361 -4.20 -8.36 17.31
N ALA A 362 -4.22 -7.34 16.46
CA ALA A 362 -3.88 -7.48 15.05
C ALA A 362 -2.41 -7.88 14.86
N ARG A 363 -1.47 -7.26 15.58
CA ARG A 363 -0.03 -7.64 15.56
C ARG A 363 0.19 -9.10 15.92
N ARG A 364 -0.43 -9.57 17.00
CA ARG A 364 -0.36 -10.98 17.41
C ARG A 364 -0.92 -11.92 16.35
N PHE A 365 -2.02 -11.53 15.67
CA PHE A 365 -2.52 -12.31 14.54
C PHE A 365 -1.47 -12.42 13.43
N PHE A 366 -0.80 -11.31 13.06
CA PHE A 366 0.22 -11.35 12.02
C PHE A 366 1.40 -12.25 12.37
N ASP A 367 1.83 -12.24 13.63
CA ASP A 367 2.93 -13.10 14.09
C ASP A 367 2.51 -14.58 14.09
N ASP A 368 1.32 -14.90 14.61
CA ASP A 368 0.75 -16.26 14.55
C ASP A 368 0.57 -16.72 13.10
N PHE A 369 0.05 -15.85 12.23
CA PHE A 369 -0.20 -16.15 10.82
C PHE A 369 1.10 -16.42 10.05
N LYS A 370 2.17 -15.70 10.37
CA LYS A 370 3.51 -15.93 9.81
C LYS A 370 4.14 -17.25 10.27
N GLN A 371 3.81 -17.71 11.47
CA GLN A 371 4.32 -18.97 12.03
C GLN A 371 3.53 -20.19 11.54
N ASP A 372 2.19 -20.08 11.50
CA ASP A 372 1.28 -21.19 11.22
C ASP A 372 1.06 -21.47 9.72
N LYS A 373 1.34 -20.50 8.84
CA LYS A 373 1.09 -20.55 7.40
C LYS A 373 2.30 -20.08 6.62
#